data_AF-A0A0L6U1M9-F1
#
_entry.id   AF-A0A0L6U1M9-F1
#
_cell.length_a   1.000
_cell.length_b   1.000
_cell.length_c   1.000
_cell.angle_alpha   90.00
_cell.angle_beta   90.00
_cell.angle_gamma   90.00
#
_symmetry.space_group_name_H-M   'P 1'
#
loop_
_entity.id
_entity.type
_entity.pdbx_description
1 polymer ?
#
loop_
_entity_poly.entity_id
_entity_poly.type
_entity_poly.pdbx_seq_one_letter_code
_entity_poly.pdbx_strand_id
1 'polypeptide(L)'
;MENHDELYIPKGIKSSRVFMEGMEVREVFLLGVVLCVTLIGCALYYSITKDPIGTFFGFLGVMLSAYLMLKKSENDNQSFLDLVQHILRYYQGQKHYAYIRLNEWE
;
A
#
# COMPACT_ATOMS: atom_id res chain seq x y z
N MET A 1 15.38 -27.94 10.65
CA MET A 1 16.21 -26.89 11.26
C MET A 1 15.27 -25.75 11.60
N GLU A 2 14.94 -25.63 12.87
CA GLU A 2 13.99 -24.67 13.40
C GLU A 2 14.71 -23.32 13.52
N ASN A 3 14.25 -22.32 12.76
CA ASN A 3 14.85 -20.98 12.71
C ASN A 3 14.50 -20.24 14.01
N HIS A 4 15.43 -20.23 14.97
CA HIS A 4 15.21 -19.70 16.32
C HIS A 4 15.46 -18.19 16.49
N ASP A 5 15.68 -17.44 15.41
CA ASP A 5 16.13 -16.02 15.51
C ASP A 5 15.09 -14.98 15.06
N GLU A 6 13.83 -15.35 14.81
CA GLU A 6 12.76 -14.38 14.62
C GLU A 6 12.06 -14.10 15.96
N LEU A 7 12.59 -13.13 16.72
CA LEU A 7 11.88 -12.61 17.90
C LEU A 7 10.48 -12.14 17.49
N TYR A 8 9.46 -12.63 18.18
CA TYR A 8 8.09 -12.16 18.04
C TYR A 8 8.04 -10.64 18.27
N ILE A 9 7.75 -9.90 17.21
CA ILE A 9 7.48 -8.46 17.31
C ILE A 9 6.04 -8.31 17.82
N PRO A 10 5.83 -7.77 19.03
CA PRO A 10 4.48 -7.61 19.55
C PRO A 10 3.69 -6.62 18.70
N LYS A 11 2.42 -6.95 18.46
CA LYS A 11 1.46 -6.07 17.80
C LYS A 11 1.44 -4.71 18.52
N GLY A 12 1.76 -3.64 17.80
CA GLY A 12 1.77 -2.26 18.32
C GLY A 12 3.15 -1.60 18.42
N ILE A 13 4.25 -2.33 18.24
CA ILE A 13 5.59 -1.69 18.17
C ILE A 13 5.87 -1.28 16.72
N LYS A 14 5.94 0.05 16.49
CA LYS A 14 6.37 0.64 15.21
C LYS A 14 7.85 0.31 14.97
N SER A 15 8.10 -0.77 14.24
CA SER A 15 9.45 -1.26 13.92
C SER A 15 10.24 -0.36 12.95
N SER A 16 9.59 0.62 12.34
CA SER A 16 10.12 1.44 11.25
C SER A 16 10.39 2.88 11.70
N ARG A 17 11.36 3.56 11.05
CA ARG A 17 11.57 4.99 11.28
C ARG A 17 10.39 5.76 10.71
N VAL A 18 9.53 6.23 11.61
CA VAL A 18 8.39 7.10 11.30
C VAL A 18 8.94 8.49 10.95
N PHE A 19 8.67 8.96 9.73
CA PHE A 19 9.07 10.31 9.30
C PHE A 19 7.97 11.34 9.61
N MET A 20 6.70 10.92 9.48
CA MET A 20 5.50 11.65 9.89
C MET A 20 4.52 10.65 10.51
N GLU A 21 3.66 11.10 11.43
CA GLU A 21 2.68 10.23 12.07
C GLU A 21 1.79 9.53 11.02
N GLY A 22 1.89 8.20 10.95
CA GLY A 22 1.18 7.37 9.95
C GLY A 22 1.90 7.19 8.59
N MET A 23 3.12 7.71 8.42
CA MET A 23 3.96 7.49 7.23
C MET A 23 5.42 7.18 7.60
N GLU A 24 5.94 6.07 7.10
CA GLU A 24 7.36 5.71 7.19
C GLU A 24 8.12 6.30 5.99
N VAL A 25 9.45 6.18 6.02
CA VAL A 25 10.32 6.68 4.95
C VAL A 25 9.94 6.09 3.58
N ARG A 26 9.47 4.84 3.55
CA ARG A 26 9.06 4.16 2.31
C ARG A 26 7.84 4.83 1.68
N GLU A 27 6.83 5.16 2.47
CA GLU A 27 5.60 5.79 1.99
C GLU A 27 5.87 7.23 1.54
N VAL A 28 6.75 7.96 2.23
CA VAL A 28 7.19 9.30 1.81
C VAL A 28 7.93 9.24 0.47
N PHE A 29 8.81 8.25 0.28
CA PHE A 29 9.49 8.05 -1.01
C PHE A 29 8.49 7.74 -2.14
N LEU A 30 7.53 6.84 -1.89
CA LEU A 30 6.45 6.52 -2.84
C LEU A 30 5.62 7.76 -3.19
N LEU A 31 5.26 8.58 -2.21
CA LEU A 31 4.53 9.82 -2.42
C LEU A 31 5.33 10.81 -3.28
N GLY A 32 6.64 10.90 -3.08
CA GLY A 32 7.55 11.68 -3.94
C GLY A 32 7.56 11.19 -5.39
N VAL A 33 7.60 9.87 -5.61
CA VAL A 33 7.51 9.29 -6.96
C VAL A 33 6.16 9.62 -7.62
N VAL A 34 5.06 9.46 -6.88
CA VAL A 34 3.71 9.79 -7.38
C VAL A 34 3.61 11.28 -7.74
N LEU A 35 4.19 12.17 -6.93
CA LEU A 35 4.24 13.60 -7.23
C LEU A 35 4.97 13.89 -8.56
N CYS A 36 6.15 13.29 -8.79
CA CYS A 36 6.89 13.47 -10.04
C CYS A 36 6.08 12.99 -11.25
N VAL A 37 5.47 11.80 -11.18
CA VAL A 37 4.66 11.25 -12.26
C VAL A 37 3.41 12.11 -12.51
N THR A 38 2.78 12.60 -11.45
CA THR A 38 1.57 13.43 -11.56
C THR A 38 1.89 14.78 -12.18
N LEU A 39 3.02 15.40 -11.85
CA LEU A 39 3.46 16.64 -12.49
C LEU A 39 3.66 16.47 -14.01
N ILE A 40 4.29 15.38 -14.42
CA ILE A 40 4.47 15.07 -15.85
C ILE A 40 3.09 14.86 -16.51
N GLY A 41 2.20 14.10 -15.88
CA GLY A 41 0.84 13.88 -16.38
C GLY A 41 0.01 15.16 -16.51
N CYS A 42 0.07 16.03 -15.50
CA CYS A 42 -0.60 17.33 -15.51
C CYS A 42 -0.02 18.26 -16.58
N ALA A 43 1.30 18.28 -16.78
CA ALA A 43 1.94 19.07 -17.83
C ALA A 43 1.48 18.62 -19.23
N LEU A 44 1.43 17.30 -19.47
CA LEU A 44 0.92 16.73 -20.72
C LEU A 44 -0.57 17.05 -20.92
N TYR A 45 -1.39 16.85 -19.88
CA TYR A 45 -2.81 17.16 -19.92
C TYR A 45 -3.08 18.63 -20.24
N TYR A 46 -2.40 19.55 -19.54
CA TYR A 46 -2.52 20.97 -19.79
C TYR A 46 -2.06 21.37 -21.19
N SER A 47 -1.00 20.74 -21.71
CA SER A 47 -0.52 21.02 -23.07
C SER A 47 -1.56 20.68 -24.14
N ILE A 48 -2.45 19.73 -23.89
CA ILE A 48 -3.49 19.29 -24.84
C ILE A 48 -4.78 20.10 -24.66
N THR A 49 -5.28 20.19 -23.42
CA THR A 49 -6.59 20.78 -23.13
C THR A 49 -6.55 22.29 -22.96
N LYS A 50 -5.39 22.83 -22.56
CA LYS A 50 -5.19 24.24 -22.14
C LYS A 50 -6.16 24.68 -21.03
N ASP A 51 -6.76 23.74 -20.30
CA ASP A 51 -7.69 24.01 -19.21
C ASP A 51 -6.95 24.05 -17.86
N PRO A 52 -6.72 25.24 -17.28
CA PRO A 52 -6.02 25.37 -16.01
C PRO A 52 -6.85 24.83 -14.84
N ILE A 53 -8.19 24.89 -14.92
CA ILE A 53 -9.08 24.48 -13.82
C ILE A 53 -9.06 22.95 -13.69
N GLY A 54 -9.30 22.24 -14.79
CA GLY A 54 -9.24 20.77 -14.81
C GLY A 54 -7.88 20.24 -14.41
N THR A 55 -6.79 20.89 -14.83
CA THR A 55 -5.43 20.49 -14.46
C THR A 55 -5.19 20.64 -12.95
N PHE A 56 -5.62 21.76 -12.37
CA PHE A 56 -5.44 22.03 -10.94
C PHE A 56 -6.24 21.06 -10.05
N PHE A 57 -7.53 20.88 -10.35
CA PHE A 57 -8.37 19.94 -9.59
C PHE A 57 -7.95 18.48 -9.81
N GLY A 58 -7.48 18.14 -11.02
CA GLY A 58 -6.91 16.83 -11.30
C GLY A 58 -5.66 16.55 -10.46
N PHE A 59 -4.74 17.52 -10.39
CA PHE A 59 -3.54 17.41 -9.54
C PHE A 59 -3.91 17.21 -8.07
N LEU A 60 -4.80 18.05 -7.53
CA LEU A 60 -5.28 17.94 -6.14
C LEU A 60 -5.95 16.59 -5.86
N GLY A 61 -6.81 16.13 -6.77
CA GLY A 61 -7.49 14.85 -6.66
C GLY A 61 -6.51 13.69 -6.55
N VAL A 62 -5.51 13.63 -7.45
CA VAL A 62 -4.49 12.58 -7.43
C VAL A 62 -3.65 12.64 -6.16
N MET A 63 -3.23 13.83 -5.72
CA MET A 63 -2.44 13.98 -4.49
C MET A 63 -3.22 13.55 -3.25
N LEU A 64 -4.49 13.93 -3.15
CA LEU A 64 -5.35 13.53 -2.02
C LEU A 64 -5.56 12.02 -2.00
N SER A 65 -5.86 11.42 -3.16
CA SER A 65 -6.00 9.96 -3.28
C SER A 65 -4.70 9.23 -2.89
N ALA A 66 -3.55 9.69 -3.38
CA ALA A 66 -2.26 9.10 -3.05
C ALA A 66 -1.97 9.17 -1.55
N TYR A 67 -2.24 10.31 -0.91
CA TYR A 67 -2.09 10.46 0.53
C TYR A 67 -3.00 9.50 1.30
N LEU A 68 -4.28 9.42 0.95
CA LEU A 68 -5.23 8.52 1.62
C LEU A 68 -4.87 7.04 1.43
N MET A 69 -4.32 6.66 0.28
CA MET A 69 -3.92 5.28 0.01
C MET A 69 -2.65 4.87 0.76
N LEU A 70 -1.72 5.81 0.97
CA LEU A 70 -0.42 5.56 1.60
C LEU A 70 -0.45 5.78 3.12
N LYS A 71 -1.35 6.61 3.64
CA LYS A 71 -1.48 6.84 5.08
C LYS A 71 -1.89 5.56 5.78
N LYS A 72 -1.14 5.19 6.82
CA LYS A 72 -1.47 4.06 7.69
C LYS A 72 -2.58 4.44 8.67
N SER A 73 -3.53 3.53 8.86
CA SER A 73 -4.52 3.62 9.93
C SER A 73 -3.82 3.58 11.29
N GLU A 74 -4.27 4.40 12.23
CA GLU A 74 -3.70 4.49 13.58
C GLU A 74 -3.90 3.19 14.37
N ASN A 75 -5.02 2.50 14.13
CA ASN A 75 -5.39 1.29 14.86
C ASN A 75 -4.66 0.04 14.34
N ASP A 76 -4.49 -0.08 13.03
CA ASP A 76 -4.01 -1.32 12.39
C ASP A 76 -2.59 -1.20 11.82
N ASN A 77 -1.99 0.00 11.83
CA ASN A 77 -0.69 0.30 11.21
C ASN A 77 -0.56 -0.25 9.78
N GLN A 78 -1.68 -0.30 9.06
CA GLN A 78 -1.78 -0.79 7.68
C GLN A 78 -2.32 0.33 6.81
N SER A 79 -1.74 0.46 5.61
CA SER A 79 -2.23 1.34 4.56
C SER A 79 -3.24 0.60 3.67
N PHE A 80 -4.05 1.35 2.91
CA PHE A 80 -4.94 0.73 1.93
C PHE A 80 -4.15 -0.05 0.86
N LEU A 81 -2.97 0.46 0.49
CA LEU A 81 -2.10 -0.20 -0.46
C LEU A 81 -1.61 -1.58 0.05
N ASP A 82 -1.32 -1.69 1.35
CA ASP A 82 -0.93 -2.96 1.98
C ASP A 82 -2.08 -3.98 1.94
N LEU A 83 -3.31 -3.53 2.19
CA LEU A 83 -4.50 -4.37 2.10
C LEU A 83 -4.69 -4.94 0.70
N VAL A 84 -4.58 -4.08 -0.33
CA VAL A 84 -4.66 -4.52 -1.73
C VAL A 84 -3.56 -5.53 -2.06
N GLN A 85 -2.33 -5.29 -1.60
CA GLN A 85 -1.22 -6.21 -1.81
C GLN A 85 -1.49 -7.57 -1.14
N HIS A 86 -2.07 -7.59 0.06
CA HIS A 86 -2.47 -8.82 0.73
C HIS A 86 -3.55 -9.59 -0.04
N ILE A 87 -4.56 -8.90 -0.56
CA ILE A 87 -5.61 -9.53 -1.38
C ILE A 87 -5.01 -10.17 -2.64
N LEU A 88 -4.12 -9.46 -3.34
CA LEU A 88 -3.47 -9.99 -4.53
C LEU A 88 -2.61 -11.22 -4.22
N ARG A 89 -1.83 -11.18 -3.13
CA ARG A 89 -1.04 -12.34 -2.67
C ARG A 89 -1.92 -13.52 -2.27
N TYR A 90 -3.02 -13.26 -1.58
CA TYR A 90 -3.99 -14.29 -1.21
C TYR A 90 -4.59 -14.96 -2.46
N TYR A 91 -4.99 -14.16 -3.44
CA TYR A 91 -5.55 -14.66 -4.70
C TYR A 91 -4.55 -15.54 -5.46
N GLN A 92 -3.28 -15.11 -5.55
CA GLN A 92 -2.21 -15.89 -6.19
C GLN A 92 -1.79 -17.12 -5.39
N GLY A 93 -1.96 -17.09 -4.07
CA GLY A 93 -1.50 -18.12 -3.13
C GLY A 93 -2.52 -19.18 -2.77
N GLN A 94 -3.74 -19.18 -3.35
CA GLN A 94 -4.75 -20.20 -3.10
C GLN A 94 -4.26 -21.58 -3.56
N LYS A 95 -3.58 -22.31 -2.66
CA LYS A 95 -3.36 -23.75 -2.82
C LYS A 95 -4.69 -24.46 -2.55
N HIS A 96 -5.23 -25.11 -3.58
CA HIS A 96 -6.42 -25.92 -3.44
C HIS A 96 -6.01 -27.24 -2.74
N TYR A 97 -6.27 -27.33 -1.43
CA TYR A 97 -6.07 -28.58 -0.70
C TYR A 97 -7.27 -29.47 -0.95
N ALA A 98 -7.10 -30.48 -1.80
CA ALA A 98 -8.10 -31.53 -1.95
C ALA A 98 -8.27 -32.22 -0.59
N TYR A 99 -9.50 -32.23 -0.07
CA TYR A 99 -9.80 -32.89 1.19
C TYR A 99 -9.73 -34.41 0.98
N ILE A 100 -8.61 -35.01 1.37
CA ILE A 100 -8.47 -36.47 1.39
C ILE A 100 -9.21 -36.94 2.64
N ARG A 101 -10.34 -37.63 2.47
CA ARG A 101 -10.95 -38.35 3.59
C ARG A 101 -10.01 -39.48 3.98
N LEU A 102 -9.27 -39.29 5.08
CA LEU A 102 -8.61 -40.38 5.77
C LEU A 102 -9.69 -41.21 6.48
N ASN A 103 -9.60 -42.52 6.38
CA ASN A 103 -10.52 -43.42 7.07
C ASN A 103 -10.12 -43.42 8.54
N GLU A 104 -10.92 -42.78 9.40
CA GLU A 104 -10.63 -42.64 10.84
C GLU A 104 -10.85 -43.96 11.62
N TRP A 105 -11.20 -45.04 10.92
CA TRP A 105 -11.68 -46.30 11.49
C TRP A 105 -10.89 -47.54 11.03
N GLU A 106 -9.64 -47.39 10.57
CA GLU A 106 -8.68 -48.51 10.47
C GLU A 106 -7.82 -48.65 11.72
#